data_AF-A0A1B1Z4Q5-F1
#
_entry.id   AF-A0A1B1Z4Q5-F1
#
_cell.length_a   1.000
_cell.length_b   1.000
_cell.length_c   1.000
_cell.angle_alpha   90.00
_cell.angle_beta   90.00
_cell.angle_gamma   90.00
#
_symmetry.space_group_name_H-M   'P 1'
#
loop_
_entity.id
_entity.type
_entity.pdbx_description
1 polymer ?
#
loop_
_entity_poly.entity_id
_entity_poly.type
_entity_poly.pdbx_seq_one_letter_code
_entity_poly.pdbx_strand_id
1 'polypeptide(L)'
;MKSITSLEKDVTNEVKEFERQVQLVKDGTGNNKDLYDQESYARAAASEANSLIWDLQIPSNLPKDVKKDLENALASARDVYLVRGLAMESTIKSIENPKDMSLQFEFQRYNKTVDNDVSIITSSIIAAGQKLKLTPDEINALLH
;
A
#
# COMPACT_ATOMS: atom_id res chain seq x y z
N MET A 1 3.38 17.23 8.21
CA MET A 1 2.67 15.93 8.18
C MET A 1 2.56 15.51 6.73
N LYS A 2 2.87 14.25 6.38
CA LYS A 2 2.64 13.74 5.01
C LYS A 2 1.15 13.51 4.82
N SER A 3 0.63 13.79 3.62
CA SER A 3 -0.74 13.44 3.26
C SER A 3 -0.84 11.97 2.84
N ILE A 4 -2.06 11.39 2.92
CA ILE A 4 -2.34 10.04 2.41
C ILE A 4 -1.93 9.91 0.93
N THR A 5 -2.16 10.94 0.12
CA THR A 5 -1.74 11.00 -1.29
C THR A 5 -0.23 10.99 -1.46
N SER A 6 0.52 11.67 -0.59
CA SER A 6 1.99 11.62 -0.60
C SER A 6 2.50 10.25 -0.18
N LEU A 7 1.90 9.62 0.83
CA LEU A 7 2.26 8.27 1.28
C LEU A 7 2.02 7.24 0.19
N GLU A 8 0.86 7.30 -0.48
CA GLU A 8 0.57 6.38 -1.58
C GLU A 8 1.58 6.52 -2.72
N LYS A 9 2.00 7.75 -3.02
CA LYS A 9 3.04 8.01 -4.03
C LYS A 9 4.38 7.40 -3.61
N ASP A 10 4.80 7.61 -2.35
CA ASP A 10 6.04 7.06 -1.82
C ASP A 10 6.00 5.52 -1.90
N VAL A 11 4.96 4.89 -1.36
CA VAL A 11 4.79 3.43 -1.40
C VAL A 11 4.76 2.90 -2.84
N THR A 12 4.01 3.54 -3.73
CA THR A 12 3.94 3.14 -5.14
C THR A 12 5.30 3.17 -5.82
N ASN A 13 6.12 4.20 -5.55
CA ASN A 13 7.45 4.31 -6.13
C ASN A 13 8.38 3.19 -5.62
N GLU A 14 8.38 2.94 -4.31
CA GLU A 14 9.23 1.91 -3.72
C GLU A 14 8.81 0.49 -4.15
N VAL A 15 7.50 0.24 -4.29
CA VAL A 15 6.96 -1.03 -4.84
C VAL A 15 7.41 -1.23 -6.28
N LYS A 16 7.30 -0.21 -7.13
CA LYS A 16 7.72 -0.31 -8.53
C LYS A 16 9.20 -0.59 -8.67
N GLU A 17 10.02 0.04 -7.84
CA GLU A 17 11.45 -0.23 -7.84
C GLU A 17 11.75 -1.64 -7.31
N PHE A 18 11.01 -2.12 -6.29
CA PHE A 18 11.10 -3.50 -5.83
C PHE A 18 10.77 -4.50 -6.95
N GLU A 19 9.65 -4.30 -7.65
CA GLU A 19 9.26 -5.14 -8.80
C GLU A 19 10.32 -5.14 -9.90
N ARG A 20 10.93 -3.98 -10.17
CA ARG A 20 12.04 -3.85 -11.12
C ARG A 20 13.25 -4.68 -10.68
N GLN A 21 13.63 -4.61 -9.40
CA GLN A 21 14.75 -5.40 -8.86
C GLN A 21 14.46 -6.91 -8.87
N VAL A 22 13.23 -7.31 -8.54
CA VAL A 22 12.76 -8.70 -8.66
C VAL A 22 12.97 -9.20 -10.08
N GLN A 23 12.59 -8.41 -11.09
CA GLN A 23 12.75 -8.79 -12.49
C GLN A 23 14.23 -8.89 -12.88
N LEU A 24 15.07 -7.94 -12.48
CA LEU A 24 16.51 -7.99 -12.75
C LEU A 24 17.16 -9.25 -12.17
N VAL A 25 16.82 -9.62 -10.92
CA VAL A 25 17.34 -10.84 -10.28
C VAL A 25 16.86 -12.09 -11.02
N LYS A 26 15.59 -12.15 -11.42
CA LYS A 26 15.04 -13.27 -12.21
C LYS A 26 15.73 -13.41 -13.57
N ASP A 27 16.10 -12.30 -14.20
CA ASP A 27 16.80 -12.27 -15.48
C ASP A 27 18.32 -12.47 -15.35
N GLY A 28 18.84 -12.60 -14.13
CA GLY A 28 20.27 -12.78 -13.85
C GLY A 28 21.13 -11.54 -14.07
N THR A 29 20.52 -10.37 -14.20
CA THR A 29 21.21 -9.07 -14.41
C THR A 29 21.26 -8.20 -13.15
N GLY A 30 20.44 -8.53 -12.14
CA GLY A 30 20.44 -7.92 -10.82
C GLY A 30 21.25 -8.72 -9.80
N ASN A 31 21.35 -8.19 -8.58
CA ASN A 31 21.96 -8.89 -7.46
C ASN A 31 21.01 -8.92 -6.25
N ASN A 32 21.17 -9.95 -5.41
CA ASN A 32 20.28 -10.14 -4.27
C ASN A 32 20.38 -9.01 -3.25
N LYS A 33 21.54 -8.37 -3.10
CA LYS A 33 21.71 -7.28 -2.12
C LYS A 33 20.82 -6.09 -2.47
N ASP A 34 20.81 -5.64 -3.71
CA ASP A 34 19.98 -4.50 -4.13
C ASP A 34 18.48 -4.84 -4.03
N LEU A 35 18.12 -6.09 -4.34
CA LEU A 35 16.76 -6.60 -4.13
C LEU A 35 16.36 -6.57 -2.63
N TYR A 36 17.26 -6.95 -1.73
CA TYR A 36 17.05 -6.91 -0.28
C TYR A 36 16.93 -5.48 0.27
N ASP A 37 17.82 -4.59 -0.16
CA ASP A 37 17.77 -3.18 0.22
C ASP A 37 16.41 -2.59 -0.22
N GLN A 38 15.97 -2.91 -1.44
CA GLN A 38 14.71 -2.42 -1.98
C GLN A 38 13.47 -3.05 -1.32
N GLU A 39 13.51 -4.33 -0.96
CA GLU A 39 12.46 -4.94 -0.12
C GLU A 39 12.30 -4.18 1.19
N SER A 40 13.42 -3.88 1.86
CA SER A 40 13.40 -3.17 3.12
C SER A 40 12.81 -1.76 2.97
N TYR A 41 13.14 -1.02 1.91
CA TYR A 41 12.58 0.31 1.65
C TYR A 41 11.08 0.25 1.36
N ALA A 42 10.65 -0.66 0.50
CA ALA A 42 9.25 -0.78 0.14
C ALA A 42 8.38 -1.26 1.33
N ARG A 43 8.90 -2.18 2.15
CA ARG A 43 8.24 -2.61 3.39
C ARG A 43 8.19 -1.49 4.42
N ALA A 44 9.26 -0.71 4.58
CA ALA A 44 9.28 0.44 5.47
C ALA A 44 8.25 1.51 5.04
N ALA A 45 8.16 1.82 3.75
CA ALA A 45 7.17 2.76 3.21
C ALA A 45 5.74 2.26 3.46
N ALA A 46 5.46 0.98 3.20
CA ALA A 46 4.13 0.41 3.47
C ALA A 46 3.80 0.43 4.97
N SER A 47 4.77 0.13 5.83
CA SER A 47 4.60 0.18 7.28
C SER A 47 4.36 1.60 7.79
N GLU A 48 5.06 2.61 7.26
CA GLU A 48 4.84 4.02 7.58
C GLU A 48 3.42 4.45 7.17
N ALA A 49 2.98 4.09 5.96
CA ALA A 49 1.63 4.38 5.49
C ALA A 49 0.56 3.69 6.35
N ASN A 50 0.76 2.41 6.70
CA ASN A 50 -0.15 1.67 7.58
C ASN A 50 -0.29 2.36 8.95
N SER A 51 0.85 2.70 9.59
CA SER A 51 0.86 3.35 10.91
C SER A 51 0.15 4.71 10.88
N LEU A 52 0.44 5.53 9.87
CA LEU A 52 -0.20 6.85 9.76
C LEU A 52 -1.70 6.72 9.60
N ILE A 53 -2.18 5.75 8.82
CA ILE A 53 -3.62 5.50 8.63
C ILE A 53 -4.28 4.95 9.89
N TRP A 54 -3.55 4.23 10.74
CA TRP A 54 -4.03 3.85 12.07
C TRP A 54 -4.28 5.06 12.97
N ASP A 55 -3.42 6.07 12.88
CA ASP A 55 -3.49 7.27 13.71
C ASP A 55 -4.56 8.28 13.24
N LEU A 56 -5.04 8.17 12.00
CA LEU A 56 -6.08 9.04 11.46
C LEU A 56 -7.42 8.89 12.21
N GLN A 57 -8.02 10.03 12.53
CA GLN A 57 -9.30 10.12 13.25
C GLN A 57 -10.38 10.69 12.35
N ILE A 58 -11.54 10.04 12.30
CA ILE A 58 -12.68 10.56 11.54
C ILE A 58 -13.49 11.50 12.43
N PRO A 59 -13.70 12.77 12.03
CA PRO A 59 -14.46 13.72 12.83
C PRO A 59 -15.89 13.25 13.12
N SER A 60 -16.34 13.46 14.34
CA SER A 60 -17.66 13.02 14.80
C SER A 60 -18.82 13.82 14.19
N ASN A 61 -18.55 14.99 13.63
CA ASN A 61 -19.55 15.91 13.06
C ASN A 61 -19.83 15.68 11.56
N LEU A 62 -19.19 14.69 10.92
CA LEU A 62 -19.44 14.37 9.52
C LEU A 62 -20.82 13.72 9.31
N PRO A 63 -21.42 13.88 8.11
CA PRO A 63 -22.59 13.10 7.70
C PRO A 63 -22.35 11.60 7.86
N LYS A 64 -23.38 10.87 8.30
CA LYS A 64 -23.28 9.44 8.65
C LYS A 64 -22.78 8.57 7.50
N ASP A 65 -23.20 8.86 6.28
CA ASP A 65 -22.79 8.15 5.06
C ASP A 65 -21.32 8.42 4.74
N VAL A 66 -20.88 9.68 4.83
CA VAL A 66 -19.47 10.07 4.64
C VAL A 66 -18.57 9.43 5.68
N LYS A 67 -18.99 9.43 6.94
CA LYS A 67 -18.26 8.78 8.03
C LYS A 67 -18.06 7.29 7.75
N LYS A 68 -19.13 6.58 7.37
CA LYS A 68 -19.06 5.15 7.04
C LYS A 68 -18.13 4.87 5.86
N ASP A 69 -18.17 5.71 4.83
CA ASP A 69 -17.31 5.56 3.65
C ASP A 69 -15.83 5.75 4.01
N LEU A 70 -15.52 6.76 4.84
CA LEU A 70 -14.17 7.00 5.35
C LEU A 70 -13.70 5.85 6.27
N GLU A 71 -14.55 5.35 7.17
CA GLU A 71 -14.22 4.22 8.04
C GLU A 71 -13.83 2.97 7.23
N ASN A 72 -14.63 2.65 6.21
CA ASN A 72 -14.35 1.53 5.32
C ASN A 72 -13.07 1.77 4.50
N ALA A 73 -12.86 2.99 4.00
CA ALA A 73 -11.66 3.32 3.22
C ALA A 73 -10.38 3.18 4.05
N LEU A 74 -10.37 3.70 5.29
CA LEU A 74 -9.23 3.59 6.19
C LEU A 74 -8.98 2.13 6.61
N ALA A 75 -10.04 1.35 6.89
CA ALA A 75 -9.91 -0.07 7.20
C ALA A 75 -9.27 -0.84 6.03
N SER A 76 -9.81 -0.69 4.81
CA SER A 76 -9.22 -1.29 3.62
C SER A 76 -7.77 -0.86 3.40
N ALA A 77 -7.45 0.42 3.64
CA ALA A 77 -6.09 0.91 3.48
C ALA A 77 -5.08 0.26 4.43
N ARG A 78 -5.47 0.04 5.69
CA ARG A 78 -4.65 -0.69 6.67
C ARG A 78 -4.39 -2.11 6.18
N ASP A 79 -5.42 -2.81 5.74
CA ASP A 79 -5.28 -4.19 5.26
C ASP A 79 -4.34 -4.26 4.04
N VAL A 80 -4.47 -3.31 3.11
CA VAL A 80 -3.64 -3.26 1.89
C VAL A 80 -2.16 -3.05 2.20
N TYR A 81 -1.83 -2.03 3.01
CA TYR A 81 -0.42 -1.79 3.30
C TYR A 81 0.20 -2.90 4.15
N LEU A 82 -0.58 -3.56 5.00
CA LEU A 82 -0.14 -4.76 5.72
C LEU A 82 0.16 -5.90 4.74
N VAL A 83 -0.80 -6.21 3.86
CA VAL A 83 -0.68 -7.28 2.86
C VAL A 83 0.48 -7.01 1.90
N ARG A 84 0.69 -5.75 1.51
CA ARG A 84 1.79 -5.33 0.64
C ARG A 84 3.17 -5.60 1.26
N GLY A 85 3.35 -5.33 2.56
CA GLY A 85 4.60 -5.68 3.25
C GLY A 85 4.85 -7.20 3.29
N LEU A 86 3.82 -7.99 3.59
CA LEU A 86 3.89 -9.46 3.59
C LEU A 86 4.20 -10.03 2.19
N ALA A 87 3.66 -9.40 1.15
CA ALA A 87 3.88 -9.79 -0.24
C ALA A 87 5.35 -9.66 -0.65
N MET A 88 6.02 -8.58 -0.25
CA MET A 88 7.44 -8.37 -0.56
C MET A 88 8.31 -9.44 0.11
N GLU A 89 8.04 -9.73 1.38
CA GLU A 89 8.73 -10.78 2.13
C GLU A 89 8.54 -12.17 1.47
N SER A 90 7.30 -12.53 1.10
CA SER A 90 7.02 -13.79 0.40
C SER A 90 7.68 -13.84 -0.98
N THR A 91 7.73 -12.71 -1.70
CA THR A 91 8.42 -12.60 -2.99
C THR A 91 9.91 -12.92 -2.88
N ILE A 92 10.61 -12.34 -1.91
CA ILE A 92 12.02 -12.65 -1.64
C ILE A 92 12.20 -14.15 -1.38
N LYS A 93 11.42 -14.71 -0.45
CA LYS A 93 11.50 -16.14 -0.12
C LYS A 93 11.29 -17.04 -1.35
N SER A 94 10.40 -16.64 -2.26
CA SER A 94 10.12 -17.38 -3.51
C SER A 94 11.28 -17.36 -4.50
N ILE A 95 12.06 -16.27 -4.53
CA ILE A 95 13.25 -16.12 -5.37
C ILE A 95 14.39 -16.98 -4.82
N GLU A 96 14.54 -17.02 -3.49
CA GLU A 96 15.54 -17.88 -2.84
C GLU A 96 15.20 -19.37 -2.95
N ASN A 97 13.91 -19.70 -2.95
CA ASN A 97 13.41 -21.06 -2.96
C ASN A 97 12.48 -21.33 -4.15
N PRO A 98 12.98 -21.28 -5.40
CA PRO A 98 12.14 -21.32 -6.60
C PRO A 98 11.43 -22.67 -6.80
N LYS A 99 11.83 -23.71 -6.08
CA LYS A 99 11.19 -25.04 -6.11
C LYS A 99 9.98 -25.15 -5.19
N ASP A 100 9.78 -24.19 -4.29
CA ASP A 100 8.62 -24.16 -3.40
C ASP A 100 7.43 -23.53 -4.12
N MET A 101 6.53 -24.39 -4.62
CA MET A 101 5.32 -23.95 -5.32
C MET A 101 4.36 -23.16 -4.42
N SER A 102 4.40 -23.33 -3.09
CA SER A 102 3.52 -22.59 -2.18
C SER A 102 3.81 -21.09 -2.21
N LEU A 103 5.10 -20.72 -2.23
CA LEU A 103 5.55 -19.34 -2.33
C LEU A 103 5.22 -18.70 -3.69
N GLN A 104 5.16 -19.49 -4.76
CA GLN A 104 4.74 -19.01 -6.09
C GLN A 104 3.25 -18.67 -6.16
N PHE A 105 2.38 -19.46 -5.50
CA PHE A 105 0.96 -19.15 -5.41
C PHE A 105 0.69 -17.94 -4.52
N GLU A 106 1.44 -17.80 -3.42
CA GLU A 106 1.41 -16.61 -2.58
C GLU A 106 1.78 -15.37 -3.37
N PHE A 107 2.92 -15.39 -4.09
CA PHE A 107 3.35 -14.29 -4.97
C PHE A 107 2.25 -13.84 -5.96
N GLN A 108 1.62 -14.77 -6.67
CA GLN A 108 0.56 -14.45 -7.64
C GLN A 108 -0.70 -13.89 -6.97
N ARG A 109 -1.09 -14.44 -5.82
CA ARG A 109 -2.24 -13.96 -5.05
C ARG A 109 -2.02 -12.51 -4.62
N TYR A 110 -0.81 -12.18 -4.17
CA TYR A 110 -0.49 -10.84 -3.69
C TYR A 110 -0.53 -9.78 -4.79
N ASN A 111 0.08 -10.00 -5.95
CA ASN A 111 0.04 -9.03 -7.05
C ASN A 111 -1.40 -8.68 -7.47
N LYS A 112 -2.29 -9.66 -7.46
CA LYS A 112 -3.71 -9.43 -7.80
C LYS A 112 -4.48 -8.62 -6.76
N THR A 113 -4.12 -8.73 -5.49
CA THR A 113 -4.76 -7.99 -4.38
C THR A 113 -4.25 -6.54 -4.35
N VAL A 114 -2.94 -6.35 -4.48
CA VAL A 114 -2.30 -5.03 -4.34
C VAL A 114 -2.72 -4.02 -5.43
N ASP A 115 -2.83 -4.45 -6.69
CA ASP A 115 -3.21 -3.55 -7.81
C ASP A 115 -4.66 -3.09 -7.76
N ASN A 116 -5.57 -3.96 -7.29
CA ASN A 116 -6.99 -3.62 -7.18
C ASN A 116 -7.25 -2.66 -6.01
N ASP A 117 -6.52 -2.81 -4.91
CA ASP A 117 -6.97 -2.22 -3.66
C ASP A 117 -6.48 -0.78 -3.42
N VAL A 118 -5.30 -0.39 -3.94
CA VAL A 118 -4.82 1.01 -3.91
C VAL A 118 -5.77 1.97 -4.64
N SER A 119 -6.28 1.51 -5.78
CA SER A 119 -7.24 2.25 -6.58
C SER A 119 -8.54 2.47 -5.81
N ILE A 120 -8.99 1.48 -5.05
CA ILE A 120 -10.22 1.54 -4.25
C ILE A 120 -10.09 2.56 -3.12
N ILE A 121 -8.98 2.54 -2.36
CA ILE A 121 -8.77 3.44 -1.22
C ILE A 121 -8.71 4.91 -1.66
N THR A 122 -7.89 5.19 -2.66
CA THR A 122 -7.72 6.55 -3.19
C THR A 122 -9.05 7.05 -3.77
N SER A 123 -9.78 6.18 -4.47
CA SER A 123 -11.10 6.50 -5.00
C SER A 123 -12.13 6.77 -3.92
N SER A 124 -12.11 6.04 -2.79
CA SER A 124 -13.04 6.26 -1.68
C SER A 124 -12.77 7.56 -0.93
N ILE A 125 -11.50 7.95 -0.72
CA ILE A 125 -11.13 9.25 -0.15
C ILE A 125 -11.56 10.38 -1.09
N ILE A 126 -11.31 10.23 -2.40
CA ILE A 126 -11.77 11.17 -3.41
C ILE A 126 -13.30 11.27 -3.43
N ALA A 127 -14.02 10.14 -3.34
CA ALA A 127 -15.48 10.11 -3.32
C ALA A 127 -16.05 10.80 -2.06
N ALA A 128 -15.43 10.60 -0.90
CA ALA A 128 -15.78 11.31 0.33
C ALA A 128 -15.53 12.82 0.18
N GLY A 129 -14.40 13.21 -0.43
CA GLY A 129 -14.10 14.58 -0.84
C GLY A 129 -15.19 15.18 -1.72
N GLN A 130 -15.61 14.46 -2.76
CA GLN A 130 -16.67 14.90 -3.67
C GLN A 130 -18.00 15.14 -2.94
N LYS A 131 -18.38 14.27 -1.99
CA LYS A 131 -19.60 14.43 -1.19
C LYS A 131 -19.55 15.66 -0.28
N LEU A 132 -18.37 15.97 0.27
CA LEU A 132 -18.15 17.15 1.12
C LEU A 132 -17.79 18.42 0.34
N LYS A 133 -17.57 18.33 -0.98
CA LYS A 133 -16.98 19.38 -1.82
C LYS A 133 -15.60 19.82 -1.34
N LEU A 134 -14.81 18.86 -0.87
CA LEU A 134 -13.45 19.03 -0.38
C LEU A 134 -12.45 18.31 -1.29
N THR A 135 -11.26 18.88 -1.39
CA THR A 135 -10.09 18.25 -2.01
C THR A 135 -9.55 17.11 -1.14
N PRO A 136 -8.76 16.18 -1.70
CA PRO A 136 -8.09 15.14 -0.91
C PRO A 136 -7.21 15.69 0.23
N ASP A 137 -6.57 16.85 0.02
CA ASP A 137 -5.73 17.48 1.05
C ASP A 137 -6.58 18.08 2.19
N GLU A 138 -7.75 18.63 1.86
CA GLU A 138 -8.73 19.09 2.87
C GLU A 138 -9.34 17.92 3.64
N ILE A 139 -9.62 16.79 2.98
CA ILE A 139 -10.02 15.54 3.67
C ILE A 139 -8.89 15.05 4.57
N ASN A 140 -7.65 15.08 4.10
CA ASN A 140 -6.50 14.70 4.91
C ASN A 140 -6.36 15.60 6.15
N ALA A 141 -6.56 16.91 5.99
CA ALA A 141 -6.56 17.87 7.10
C ALA A 141 -7.70 17.61 8.11
N LEU A 142 -8.83 17.06 7.67
CA LEU A 142 -9.93 16.66 8.54
C LEU A 142 -9.65 15.37 9.31
N LEU A 143 -8.71 14.54 8.86
CA LEU A 143 -8.43 13.24 9.46
C LEU A 143 -7.36 13.30 10.58
N HIS A 144 -6.98 14.51 11.01
CA HIS A 144 -6.02 14.80 12.09
C HIS A 144 -6.72 15.16 13.40
#